data_AF-A0A943QEZ2-F1
#
_entry.id   AF-A0A943QEZ2-F1
#
_cell.length_a   1.000
_cell.length_b   1.000
_cell.length_c   1.000
_cell.angle_alpha   90.00
_cell.angle_beta   90.00
_cell.angle_gamma   90.00
#
_symmetry.space_group_name_H-M   'P 1'
#
loop_
_entity.id
_entity.type
_entity.pdbx_description
1 polymer ?
#
loop_
_entity_poly.entity_id
_entity_poly.type
_entity_poly.pdbx_seq_one_letter_code
_entity_poly.pdbx_strand_id
1 'polypeptide(L)'
;MVKKVFNLYRSGYSIIAIVRKLENEHIKSPTGKDKWSKRTIGTILSNEKYIGNVVVGKTYCNDFPYNERKINAGMAPKYLVENNHPSIIRKEIFNQVQSEKLRRSNIKNDGPVSKRKSTHYSMKYCKFDNDK
;
A
#
# COMPACT_ATOMS: atom_id res chain seq x y z
N MET A 1 1.72 8.34 13.48
CA MET A 1 0.57 7.62 12.90
C MET A 1 0.98 6.58 11.84
N VAL A 2 1.63 6.94 10.73
CA VAL A 2 1.97 5.99 9.64
C VAL A 2 2.73 4.75 10.14
N LYS A 3 3.76 4.94 10.97
CA LYS A 3 4.51 3.84 11.62
C LYS A 3 3.60 2.84 12.35
N LYS A 4 2.54 3.32 13.01
CA LYS A 4 1.58 2.49 13.75
C LYS A 4 0.77 1.60 12.82
N VAL A 5 0.30 2.14 11.68
CA VAL A 5 -0.43 1.37 10.66
C VAL A 5 0.42 0.24 10.11
N PHE A 6 1.69 0.51 9.78
CA PHE A 6 2.63 -0.50 9.31
C PHE A 6 2.89 -1.59 10.37
N ASN A 7 3.12 -1.20 11.62
CA ASN A 7 3.36 -2.15 12.71
C ASN A 7 2.14 -3.03 12.99
N LEU A 8 0.93 -2.47 13.02
CA LEU A 8 -0.30 -3.24 13.22
C LEU A 8 -0.52 -4.24 12.08
N TYR A 9 -0.30 -3.81 10.83
CA TYR A 9 -0.44 -4.70 9.68
C TYR A 9 0.58 -5.85 9.71
N ARG A 10 1.85 -5.53 10.01
CA ARG A 10 2.91 -6.54 10.18
C ARG A 10 2.62 -7.50 11.34
N SER A 11 1.95 -7.02 12.40
CA SER A 11 1.52 -7.86 13.53
C SER A 11 0.33 -8.76 13.20
N GLY A 12 -0.10 -8.82 11.93
CA GLY A 12 -1.14 -9.72 11.47
C GLY A 12 -2.54 -9.10 11.39
N TYR A 13 -2.74 -7.86 11.85
CA TYR A 13 -4.07 -7.23 11.81
C TYR A 13 -4.58 -7.09 10.37
N SER A 14 -5.87 -7.32 10.16
CA SER A 14 -6.53 -7.03 8.87
C SER A 14 -6.72 -5.53 8.70
N ILE A 15 -6.89 -5.06 7.46
CA ILE A 15 -7.18 -3.63 7.19
C ILE A 15 -8.40 -3.16 7.98
N ILE A 16 -9.42 -4.01 8.11
CA ILE A 16 -10.65 -3.70 8.86
C ILE A 16 -10.35 -3.60 10.36
N ALA A 17 -9.55 -4.52 10.89
CA ALA A 17 -9.16 -4.48 12.30
C ALA A 17 -8.32 -3.24 12.63
N ILE A 18 -7.45 -2.81 11.69
CA ILE A 18 -6.69 -1.56 11.83
C ILE A 18 -7.63 -0.36 11.86
N VAL A 19 -8.58 -0.27 10.92
CA VAL A 19 -9.57 0.81 10.89
C VAL A 19 -10.31 0.91 12.22
N ARG A 20 -10.85 -0.21 12.73
CA ARG A 20 -11.54 -0.26 14.03
C ARG A 20 -10.63 0.17 15.18
N LYS A 21 -9.37 -0.26 15.18
CA LYS A 21 -8.41 0.11 16.23
C LYS A 21 -8.12 1.61 16.20
N LEU A 22 -7.97 2.22 15.02
CA LEU A 22 -7.73 3.65 14.87
C LEU A 22 -8.97 4.48 15.28
N GLU A 23 -10.17 3.98 14.96
CA GLU A 23 -11.44 4.59 15.38
C GLU A 23 -11.61 4.54 16.91
N ASN A 24 -11.31 3.41 17.54
CA ASN A 24 -11.33 3.25 19.00
C ASN A 24 -10.30 4.14 19.72
N GLU A 25 -9.18 4.43 19.08
CA GLU A 25 -8.16 5.33 19.61
C GLU A 25 -8.44 6.81 19.29
N HIS A 26 -9.62 7.12 18.70
CA HIS A 26 -10.04 8.46 18.27
C HIS A 26 -9.02 9.19 17.38
N ILE A 27 -8.26 8.43 16.58
CA ILE A 27 -7.27 9.00 15.66
C ILE A 27 -7.99 9.43 14.38
N LYS A 28 -7.99 10.72 14.08
CA LYS A 28 -8.55 11.24 12.83
C LYS A 28 -7.73 10.83 11.61
N SER A 29 -8.42 10.60 10.49
CA SER A 29 -7.79 10.32 9.20
C SER A 29 -6.97 11.52 8.71
N PRO A 30 -6.06 11.33 7.73
CA PRO A 30 -5.30 12.45 7.14
C PRO A 30 -6.18 13.59 6.57
N THR A 31 -7.44 13.29 6.25
CA THR A 31 -8.43 14.25 5.74
C THR A 31 -9.36 14.78 6.85
N GLY A 32 -9.04 14.53 8.12
CA GLY A 32 -9.80 15.02 9.28
C GLY A 32 -11.08 14.26 9.61
N LYS A 33 -11.40 13.19 8.88
CA LYS A 33 -12.58 12.34 9.16
C LYS A 33 -12.32 11.39 10.32
N ASP A 34 -13.32 11.16 11.15
CA ASP A 34 -13.24 10.22 12.28
C ASP A 34 -13.22 8.77 11.80
N LYS A 35 -14.01 8.45 10.77
CA LYS A 35 -14.07 7.13 10.17
C LYS A 35 -13.00 6.96 9.08
N TRP A 36 -12.21 5.90 9.17
CA TRP A 36 -11.17 5.63 8.19
C TRP A 36 -11.69 4.78 7.04
N SER A 37 -11.34 5.18 5.81
CA SER A 37 -11.65 4.35 4.64
C SER A 37 -10.63 3.21 4.51
N LYS A 38 -11.11 2.01 4.16
CA LYS A 38 -10.25 0.85 3.86
C LYS A 38 -9.26 1.18 2.74
N ARG A 39 -9.69 1.95 1.75
CA ARG A 39 -8.85 2.43 0.63
C ARG A 39 -7.69 3.26 1.14
N THR A 40 -7.92 4.19 2.07
CA THR A 40 -6.88 5.05 2.65
C THR A 40 -5.78 4.23 3.31
N ILE A 41 -6.14 3.23 4.13
CA ILE A 41 -5.15 2.31 4.73
C ILE A 41 -4.40 1.54 3.64
N GLY A 42 -5.10 1.04 2.62
CA GLY A 42 -4.48 0.36 1.48
C GLY A 42 -3.46 1.23 0.75
N THR A 43 -3.79 2.50 0.50
CA THR A 43 -2.89 3.50 -0.10
C THR A 43 -1.71 3.79 0.80
N ILE A 44 -1.91 3.91 2.12
CA ILE A 44 -0.80 4.12 3.07
C ILE A 44 0.20 2.96 3.00
N LEU A 45 -0.30 1.72 3.02
CA LEU A 45 0.55 0.53 2.99
C LEU A 45 1.29 0.34 1.66
N SER A 46 0.82 0.92 0.55
CA SER A 46 1.45 0.79 -0.78
C SER A 46 2.28 2.00 -1.20
N ASN A 47 2.33 3.06 -0.41
CA ASN A 47 2.98 4.29 -0.82
C ASN A 47 4.49 4.23 -0.54
N GLU A 48 5.28 4.10 -1.60
CA GLU A 48 6.74 4.11 -1.58
C GLU A 48 7.36 5.42 -1.07
N LYS A 49 6.58 6.51 -1.02
CA LYS A 49 7.06 7.76 -0.41
C LYS A 49 7.50 7.53 1.04
N TYR A 50 6.91 6.59 1.76
CA TYR A 50 7.30 6.33 3.15
C TYR A 50 8.68 5.68 3.32
N ILE A 51 9.26 5.12 2.25
CA ILE A 51 10.64 4.62 2.23
C ILE A 51 11.62 5.64 1.62
N GLY A 52 11.18 6.86 1.31
CA GLY A 52 12.01 7.90 0.69
C GLY A 52 12.05 7.84 -0.85
N ASN A 53 11.31 6.90 -1.46
CA ASN A 53 11.28 6.73 -2.91
C ASN A 53 10.19 7.60 -3.55
N VAL A 54 10.51 8.18 -4.71
CA VAL A 54 9.58 9.02 -5.47
C VAL A 54 9.57 8.57 -6.92
N VAL A 55 8.38 8.37 -7.46
CA VAL A 55 8.20 8.14 -8.90
C VAL A 55 7.82 9.46 -9.56
N VAL A 56 8.67 9.94 -10.45
CA VAL A 56 8.49 11.14 -11.27
C VAL A 56 7.81 10.75 -12.57
N GLY A 57 6.92 11.62 -13.08
CA GLY A 57 6.18 11.34 -14.32
C GLY A 57 5.05 10.32 -14.14
N LYS A 58 4.40 10.26 -12.96
CA LYS A 58 3.21 9.41 -12.74
C LYS A 58 2.03 9.81 -13.63
N THR A 59 1.94 11.09 -13.98
CA THR A 59 0.92 11.64 -14.87
C THR A 59 1.61 12.47 -15.96
N TYR A 60 0.99 12.55 -17.12
CA TYR A 60 1.42 13.39 -18.24
C TYR A 60 0.24 14.24 -18.70
N CYS A 61 0.53 15.34 -19.41
CA CYS A 61 -0.49 16.17 -20.04
C CYS A 61 -0.53 15.82 -21.53
N ASN A 62 -1.73 15.68 -22.08
CA ASN A 62 -1.90 15.60 -23.53
C ASN A 62 -1.59 16.94 -24.20
N ASP A 63 -1.27 16.89 -25.49
CA ASP A 63 -1.01 18.07 -26.32
C ASP A 63 -2.25 18.97 -26.44
N PHE A 64 -1.99 20.25 -26.71
CA PHE A 64 -3.03 21.25 -26.97
C PHE A 64 -3.95 20.81 -28.13
N PRO A 65 -5.28 21.06 -28.08
CA PRO A 65 -6.02 21.84 -27.08
C PRO A 65 -6.52 21.05 -25.86
N TYR A 66 -6.33 19.73 -25.84
CA TYR A 66 -6.97 18.84 -24.87
C TYR A 66 -6.10 18.59 -23.63
N ASN A 67 -5.59 19.66 -23.00
CA ASN A 67 -4.66 19.71 -21.84
C ASN A 67 -5.13 18.93 -20.58
N GLU A 68 -5.37 17.63 -20.73
CA GLU A 68 -5.96 16.74 -19.75
C GLU A 68 -4.83 15.95 -19.08
N ARG A 69 -4.85 15.92 -17.74
CA ARG A 69 -3.87 15.13 -16.96
C ARG A 69 -4.29 13.67 -16.93
N LYS A 70 -3.48 12.81 -17.56
CA LYS A 70 -3.69 11.36 -17.61
C LYS A 70 -2.63 10.62 -16.83
N ILE A 71 -2.98 9.41 -16.36
CA ILE A 71 -2.01 8.51 -15.74
C ILE A 71 -1.05 8.02 -16.82
N ASN A 72 0.25 8.13 -16.55
CA ASN A 72 1.28 7.68 -17.47
C ASN A 72 1.41 6.15 -17.41
N ALA A 73 0.81 5.48 -18.40
CA ALA A 73 0.88 4.03 -18.59
C ALA A 73 2.04 3.58 -19.52
N GLY A 74 2.99 4.47 -19.83
CA GLY A 74 4.08 4.22 -20.77
C GLY A 74 4.16 5.25 -21.91
N MET A 75 3.27 6.23 -21.93
CA MET A 75 3.22 7.29 -22.95
C MET A 75 4.37 8.30 -22.81
N ALA A 76 4.93 8.45 -21.62
CA ALA A 76 6.05 9.36 -21.33
C ALA A 76 7.08 8.68 -20.41
N PRO A 77 8.32 9.16 -20.34
CA PRO A 77 9.32 8.66 -19.41
C PRO A 77 8.84 8.74 -17.94
N LYS A 78 9.17 7.71 -17.17
CA LYS A 78 8.88 7.62 -15.73
C LYS A 78 10.14 7.20 -15.01
N TYR A 79 10.55 7.98 -14.01
CA TYR A 79 11.79 7.75 -13.28
C TYR A 79 11.49 7.40 -11.83
N LEU A 80 12.14 6.36 -11.31
CA LEU A 80 12.16 6.04 -9.88
C LEU A 80 13.40 6.70 -9.27
N VAL A 81 13.19 7.66 -8.39
CA VAL A 81 14.25 8.29 -7.60
C VAL A 81 14.24 7.66 -6.22
N GLU A 82 15.31 6.94 -5.88
CA GLU A 82 15.50 6.37 -4.56
C GLU A 82 16.07 7.39 -3.57
N ASN A 83 15.72 7.28 -2.29
CA ASN A 83 16.26 8.11 -1.19
C ASN A 83 16.17 9.63 -1.41
N ASN A 84 15.10 10.10 -2.06
CA ASN A 84 14.89 11.53 -2.31
C ASN A 84 14.63 12.35 -1.02
N HIS A 85 14.03 11.73 0.00
CA HIS A 85 13.75 12.37 1.28
C HIS A 85 13.89 11.37 2.44
N PRO A 86 14.02 11.86 3.69
CA PRO A 86 14.16 10.99 4.86
C PRO A 86 13.00 9.99 4.96
N SER A 87 13.35 8.71 5.06
CA SER A 87 12.38 7.63 5.14
C SER A 87 11.65 7.63 6.49
N ILE A 88 10.33 7.47 6.45
CA ILE A 88 9.51 7.31 7.65
C ILE A 88 9.55 5.85 8.12
N ILE A 89 9.64 4.92 7.18
CA ILE A 89 9.64 3.47 7.38
C ILE A 89 10.88 2.89 6.69
N ARG A 90 11.55 1.93 7.34
CA ARG A 90 12.67 1.21 6.74
C ARG A 90 12.22 0.37 5.53
N LYS A 91 13.06 0.25 4.51
CA LYS A 91 12.76 -0.49 3.27
C LYS A 91 12.37 -1.94 3.56
N GLU A 92 13.00 -2.57 4.55
CA GLU A 92 12.75 -3.96 4.95
C GLU A 92 11.32 -4.13 5.48
N ILE A 93 10.84 -3.21 6.32
CA ILE A 93 9.48 -3.26 6.87
C ILE A 93 8.45 -3.09 5.76
N PHE A 94 8.70 -2.16 4.83
CA PHE A 94 7.82 -1.94 3.68
C PHE A 94 7.73 -3.19 2.79
N ASN A 95 8.86 -3.84 2.51
CA ASN A 95 8.93 -5.05 1.71
C ASN A 95 8.17 -6.20 2.37
N GLN A 96 8.35 -6.39 3.69
CA GLN A 96 7.58 -7.39 4.45
C GLN A 96 6.07 -7.17 4.35
N VAL A 97 5.62 -5.92 4.44
CA VAL A 97 4.21 -5.55 4.27
C VAL A 97 3.71 -5.83 2.85
N GLN A 98 4.51 -5.55 1.80
CA GLN A 98 4.12 -5.88 0.43
C GLN A 98 4.01 -7.40 0.23
N SER A 99 4.96 -8.18 0.74
CA SER A 99 4.92 -9.64 0.71
C SER A 99 3.69 -10.18 1.42
N GLU A 100 3.36 -9.64 2.60
CA GLU A 100 2.15 -10.03 3.33
C GLU A 100 0.87 -9.66 2.56
N LYS A 101 0.83 -8.49 1.91
CA LYS A 101 -0.28 -8.11 1.02
C LYS A 101 -0.43 -9.08 -0.14
N LEU A 102 0.68 -9.48 -0.77
CA LEU A 102 0.66 -10.44 -1.87
C LEU A 102 0.22 -11.83 -1.41
N ARG A 103 0.66 -12.25 -0.21
CA ARG A 103 0.22 -13.50 0.42
C ARG A 103 -1.29 -13.49 0.68
N ARG A 104 -1.81 -12.38 1.22
CA ARG A 104 -3.24 -12.17 1.49
C ARG A 104 -4.08 -11.98 0.22
N SER A 105 -3.45 -11.58 -0.88
CA SER A 105 -4.14 -11.39 -2.16
C SER A 105 -4.61 -12.73 -2.72
N ASN A 106 -5.86 -12.73 -3.19
CA ASN A 106 -6.46 -13.86 -3.90
C ASN A 106 -6.17 -13.83 -5.40
N ILE A 107 -5.33 -12.91 -5.87
CA ILE A 107 -5.00 -12.71 -7.29
C ILE A 107 -3.51 -13.05 -7.49
N LYS A 108 -3.22 -13.81 -8.55
CA LYS A 108 -1.89 -14.05 -9.11
C LYS A 108 -1.80 -13.37 -10.48
N ASN A 109 -0.69 -12.70 -10.71
CA ASN A 109 -0.40 -12.03 -11.97
C ASN A 109 0.78 -12.74 -12.62
N ASP A 110 0.57 -14.00 -13.03
CA ASP A 110 1.59 -14.84 -13.65
C ASP A 110 1.60 -14.73 -15.19
N GLY A 111 0.85 -13.77 -15.75
CA GLY A 111 0.68 -13.57 -17.19
C GLY A 111 -0.17 -12.34 -17.53
N PRO A 112 -0.55 -12.15 -18.82
CA PRO A 112 -1.29 -10.96 -19.27
C PRO A 112 -2.69 -10.86 -18.65
N VAL A 113 -3.24 -11.98 -18.15
CA VAL A 113 -4.52 -12.04 -17.47
C VAL A 113 -4.31 -12.43 -16.01
N SER A 114 -4.83 -11.61 -15.10
CA SER A 114 -4.83 -11.90 -13.66
C SER A 114 -5.71 -13.11 -13.35
N LYS A 115 -5.16 -14.13 -12.68
CA LYS A 115 -5.88 -15.35 -12.29
C LYS A 115 -6.18 -15.33 -10.80
N ARG A 116 -7.33 -15.86 -10.38
CA ARG A 116 -7.61 -16.06 -8.95
C ARG A 116 -6.84 -17.27 -8.43
N LYS A 117 -6.28 -17.15 -7.23
CA LYS A 117 -5.66 -18.27 -6.52
C LYS A 117 -6.74 -19.29 -6.16
N SER A 118 -6.40 -20.57 -6.26
CA SER A 118 -7.22 -21.66 -5.72
C SER A 118 -7.28 -21.60 -4.19
N THR A 119 -6.24 -21.08 -3.54
CA THR A 119 -6.20 -20.86 -2.10
C THR A 119 -6.62 -19.43 -1.75
N HIS A 120 -7.30 -19.28 -0.61
CA HIS A 120 -7.70 -17.98 -0.06
C HIS A 120 -7.11 -17.76 1.31
N TYR A 121 -6.66 -16.53 1.55
CA TYR A 121 -6.21 -16.14 2.86
C TYR A 121 -7.36 -16.20 3.87
N SER A 122 -7.18 -16.98 4.93
CA SER A 122 -8.10 -17.08 6.05
C SER A 122 -7.39 -16.73 7.34
N MET A 123 -7.95 -15.77 8.06
CA MET A 123 -7.44 -15.33 9.36
C MET A 123 -7.56 -16.43 10.43
N LYS A 124 -8.38 -17.47 10.21
CA LYS A 124 -8.55 -18.61 11.13
C LYS A 124 -7.32 -19.54 11.21
N TYR A 125 -6.50 -19.57 10.15
CA TYR A 125 -5.38 -20.51 10.01
C TYR A 125 -4.00 -19.85 10.06
N CYS A 126 -3.92 -18.53 10.28
CA CYS A 126 -2.64 -17.85 10.45
C CYS A 126 -2.16 -18.04 11.90
N LYS A 127 -1.65 -19.23 12.22
CA LYS A 127 -0.73 -19.36 13.34
C LYS A 127 0.58 -18.68 12.93
N PHE A 128 1.13 -17.89 13.85
CA PHE A 128 2.45 -17.31 13.70
C PHE A 128 3.43 -18.47 13.67
N ASP A 129 4.07 -18.71 12.53
CA ASP A 129 5.31 -19.47 12.48
C ASP A 129 6.35 -18.62 13.21
N ASN A 130 6.44 -18.80 14.53
CA ASN A 130 7.63 -18.45 15.30
C ASN A 130 8.67 -19.52 14.98
N ASP A 131 9.31 -19.39 13.82
CA ASP A 131 10.51 -20.17 13.53
C ASP A 131 11.70 -19.57 14.29
N LYS A 132 12.10 -20.32 15.33
CA LYS A 132 13.43 -20.54 15.93
C LYS A 132 14.43 -19.38 15.98
#